data_AF-A0A5C4LPR5-F1
#
_entry.id   AF-A0A5C4LPR5-F1
#
_cell.length_a   1.000
_cell.length_b   1.000
_cell.length_c   1.000
_cell.angle_alpha   90.00
_cell.angle_beta   90.00
_cell.angle_gamma   90.00
#
_symmetry.space_group_name_H-M   'P 1'
#
loop_
_entity.id
_entity.type
_entity.pdbx_description
1 polymer ?
#
loop_
_entity_poly.entity_id
_entity_poly.type
_entity_poly.pdbx_seq_one_letter_code
_entity_poly.pdbx_strand_id
1 'polypeptide(L)' 'MSLADLRRRLERVEAIHVVEAPRAILADRPMGDEEGVAALRDWRRWTADGRASLHRGILYIVEPRSPTEAEWAADHLQRH' A
#
# COMPACT_ATOMS: atom_id res chain seq x y z
N MET A 1 24.04 19.04 -13.87
CA MET A 1 23.52 17.76 -13.34
C MET A 1 23.92 16.67 -14.32
N SER A 2 24.69 15.67 -13.89
CA SER A 2 25.21 14.60 -14.74
C SER A 2 24.40 13.30 -14.60
N LEU A 3 24.61 12.36 -15.53
CA LEU A 3 24.00 11.03 -15.46
C LEU A 3 24.41 10.27 -14.18
N ALA A 4 25.64 10.49 -13.72
CA ALA A 4 26.15 9.95 -12.46
C ALA A 4 25.41 10.52 -11.25
N ASP A 5 25.05 11.82 -11.27
CA ASP A 5 24.29 12.46 -10.20
C ASP A 5 22.86 11.92 -10.11
N LEU A 6 22.23 11.70 -11.27
CA LEU A 6 20.91 11.07 -11.36
C LEU A 6 20.93 9.64 -10.79
N ARG A 7 21.93 8.84 -11.17
CA ARG A 7 22.05 7.46 -10.66
C ARG A 7 22.25 7.41 -9.15
N ARG A 8 23.11 8.28 -8.61
CA ARG A 8 23.41 8.35 -7.17
C ARG A 8 22.22 8.90 -6.35
N ARG A 9 21.33 9.67 -6.98
CA ARG A 9 20.08 10.13 -6.37
C ARG A 9 19.02 9.03 -6.42
N LEU A 10 18.93 8.29 -7.51
CA LEU A 10 18.04 7.12 -7.65
C LEU A 10 18.42 6.04 -6.64
N GLU A 11 19.69 5.65 -6.56
CA GLU A 11 20.21 4.68 -5.58
C GLU A 11 19.87 5.08 -4.13
N ARG A 12 19.90 6.38 -3.81
CA ARG A 12 19.51 6.89 -2.48
C ARG A 12 18.02 6.76 -2.21
N VAL A 13 17.19 7.10 -3.19
CA VAL A 13 15.72 6.97 -3.07
C VAL A 13 15.33 5.50 -2.97
N GLU A 14 15.94 4.65 -3.78
CA GLU A 14 15.78 3.19 -3.76
C GLU A 14 16.29 2.55 -2.46
N ALA A 15 17.31 3.12 -1.81
CA ALA A 15 17.77 2.63 -0.50
C ALA A 15 16.83 3.03 0.66
N ILE A 16 16.07 4.12 0.51
CA ILE A 16 15.14 4.64 1.54
C ILE A 16 13.74 4.02 1.41
N HIS A 17 13.32 3.72 0.18
CA HIS A 17 12.03 3.11 -0.10
C HIS A 17 12.21 1.59 -0.28
N VAL A 18 11.32 0.77 0.27
CA VAL A 18 11.34 -0.68 0.00
C VAL A 18 11.06 -0.88 -1.51
N VAL A 19 12.10 -1.22 -2.28
CA VAL A 19 12.03 -1.46 -3.74
C VAL A 19 11.54 -2.88 -4.08
N GLU A 20 11.49 -3.77 -3.11
CA GLU A 20 11.03 -5.13 -3.31
C GLU A 20 9.55 -5.17 -3.71
N ALA A 21 9.26 -5.96 -4.74
CA ALA A 21 7.88 -6.21 -5.13
C ALA A 21 7.09 -6.84 -3.96
N PRO A 22 5.81 -6.46 -3.79
CA PRO A 22 4.97 -7.08 -2.79
C PRO A 22 4.84 -8.58 -3.02
N ARG A 23 4.89 -9.34 -1.93
CA ARG A 23 4.72 -10.80 -1.91
C ARG A 23 3.30 -11.22 -1.53
N ALA A 24 2.55 -10.29 -0.93
CA ALA A 24 1.19 -10.49 -0.48
C ALA A 24 0.39 -9.19 -0.55
N ILE A 25 -0.94 -9.33 -0.54
CA ILE A 25 -1.90 -8.23 -0.45
C ILE A 25 -2.63 -8.36 0.88
N LEU A 26 -2.83 -7.23 1.56
CA LEU A 26 -3.79 -7.09 2.64
C LEU A 26 -4.81 -6.04 2.21
N ALA A 27 -6.08 -6.44 2.10
CA ALA A 27 -7.19 -5.58 1.73
C ALA A 27 -8.29 -5.63 2.78
N ASP A 28 -8.98 -4.50 2.97
CA ASP A 28 -10.15 -4.38 3.88
C ASP A 28 -11.45 -4.88 3.24
N ARG A 29 -11.43 -5.17 1.95
CA ARG A 29 -12.53 -5.74 1.20
C ARG A 29 -12.13 -6.99 0.43
N PRO A 30 -13.09 -7.87 0.08
CA PRO A 30 -12.84 -8.93 -0.88
C PRO A 30 -12.31 -8.34 -2.19
N MET A 31 -11.25 -8.96 -2.70
CA MET A 31 -10.70 -8.68 -4.02
C MET A 31 -10.87 -9.91 -4.90
N GLY A 32 -11.23 -9.71 -6.16
CA GLY A 32 -11.21 -10.78 -7.16
C GLY A 32 -9.79 -11.13 -7.56
N ASP A 33 -9.57 -12.34 -8.06
CA ASP A 33 -8.24 -12.83 -8.46
C ASP A 33 -7.58 -11.92 -9.52
N GLU A 34 -8.34 -11.49 -10.52
CA GLU A 34 -7.86 -10.56 -11.56
C GLU A 34 -7.44 -9.21 -10.98
N GLU A 35 -8.20 -8.71 -10.00
CA GLU A 35 -7.91 -7.45 -9.32
C GLU A 35 -6.63 -7.59 -8.47
N GLY A 36 -6.47 -8.71 -7.76
CA GLY A 36 -5.27 -9.00 -6.99
C GLY A 36 -4.02 -9.09 -7.86
N VAL A 37 -4.11 -9.77 -9.01
CA VAL A 37 -3.01 -9.84 -9.99
C VAL A 37 -2.68 -8.45 -10.54
N ALA A 38 -3.69 -7.65 -10.89
CA ALA A 38 -3.48 -6.28 -11.36
C ALA A 38 -2.83 -5.39 -10.28
N ALA A 39 -3.24 -5.54 -9.02
CA ALA A 39 -2.66 -4.81 -7.90
C ALA A 39 -1.19 -5.16 -7.65
N LEU A 40 -0.82 -6.45 -7.69
CA LEU A 40 0.57 -6.88 -7.57
C LEU A 40 1.43 -6.48 -8.77
N ARG A 41 0.87 -6.48 -9.98
CA ARG A 41 1.61 -6.06 -11.19
C ARG A 41 1.84 -4.55 -11.20
N ASP A 42 0.82 -3.77 -10.85
CA ASP A 42 0.80 -2.31 -10.98
C ASP A 42 1.03 -1.60 -9.63
N TRP A 43 1.57 -2.30 -8.62
CA TRP A 43 1.69 -1.82 -7.24
C TRP A 43 2.40 -0.47 -7.08
N ARG A 44 3.40 -0.20 -7.93
CA ARG A 44 4.11 1.10 -7.93
C ARG A 44 3.18 2.25 -8.31
N ARG A 45 2.29 2.03 -9.28
CA ARG A 45 1.29 3.03 -9.68
C ARG A 45 0.27 3.21 -8.56
N TRP A 46 -0.21 2.12 -7.97
CA TRP A 46 -1.21 2.20 -6.90
C TRP A 46 -0.69 2.91 -5.64
N THR A 47 0.58 2.67 -5.29
CA THR A 47 1.24 3.38 -4.19
C THR A 47 1.49 4.85 -4.50
N ALA A 48 1.90 5.18 -5.74
CA ALA A 48 2.04 6.56 -6.18
C ALA A 48 0.70 7.32 -6.20
N ASP A 49 -0.38 6.65 -6.58
CA ASP A 49 -1.75 7.20 -6.63
C ASP A 49 -2.41 7.29 -5.24
N GLY A 50 -1.73 6.83 -4.17
CA GLY A 50 -2.28 6.79 -2.82
C GLY A 50 -3.37 5.74 -2.60
N ARG A 51 -3.62 4.86 -3.58
CA ARG A 51 -4.59 3.76 -3.51
C ARG A 51 -4.12 2.60 -2.65
N ALA A 52 -2.81 2.50 -2.42
CA ALA A 52 -2.21 1.46 -1.62
C ALA A 52 -0.98 2.01 -0.88
N SER A 53 -0.54 1.28 0.15
CA SER A 53 0.76 1.51 0.79
C SER A 53 1.56 0.21 0.82
N LEU A 54 2.88 0.29 0.64
CA LEU A 54 3.76 -0.88 0.73
C LEU A 54 4.48 -0.88 2.08
N HIS A 55 4.30 -1.95 2.86
CA HIS A 55 5.01 -2.12 4.12
C HIS A 55 5.50 -3.56 4.28
N ARG A 56 6.81 -3.74 4.49
CA ARG A 56 7.46 -5.06 4.69
C ARG A 56 7.10 -6.10 3.60
N GLY A 57 6.99 -5.67 2.35
CA GLY A 57 6.63 -6.54 1.23
C GLY A 57 5.14 -6.93 1.16
N ILE A 58 4.28 -6.28 1.94
CA ILE A 58 2.82 -6.43 1.88
C ILE A 58 2.24 -5.16 1.27
N LEU A 59 1.41 -5.31 0.23
CA LEU A 59 0.63 -4.23 -0.36
C LEU A 59 -0.67 -4.07 0.42
N TYR A 60 -0.80 -2.96 1.15
CA TYR A 60 -1.98 -2.59 1.90
C TYR A 60 -2.92 -1.78 1.01
N ILE A 61 -4.10 -2.32 0.73
CA ILE A 61 -5.18 -1.67 -0.01
C ILE A 61 -6.31 -1.48 0.99
N VAL A 62 -6.16 -0.46 1.82
CA VAL A 62 -7.08 -0.17 2.91
C VAL A 62 -7.55 1.25 2.68
N GLU A 63 -8.86 1.46 2.58
CA GLU A 63 -9.37 2.82 2.55
C GLU A 63 -9.02 3.49 3.89
N PRO A 64 -8.47 4.71 3.90
CA PRO A 64 -8.30 5.46 5.14
C PRO A 64 -9.67 5.94 5.61
N ARG A 65 -10.49 5.02 6.14
CA ARG A 65 -11.68 5.38 6.90
C ARG A 65 -11.36 5.18 8.37
N SER A 66 -11.10 6.29 9.06
CA SER A 66 -11.24 6.28 10.51
C SER A 66 -12.73 6.19 10.82
N PRO A 67 -13.20 5.16 11.54
CA PRO A 67 -14.59 5.13 11.97
C PRO A 67 -14.85 6.38 12.82
N THR A 68 -16.03 6.95 12.65
CA THR A 68 -16.51 8.00 13.56
C THR A 68 -16.66 7.42 14.97
N GLU A 69 -16.63 8.27 15.99
CA GLU A 69 -16.83 7.85 17.39
C GLU A 69 -18.12 7.05 17.57
N ALA A 70 -19.19 7.42 16.85
CA ALA A 70 -20.46 6.71 16.84
C ALA A 70 -20.37 5.30 16.22
N GLU A 71 -19.63 5.15 15.12
CA GLU A 71 -19.41 3.85 14.47
C GLU A 71 -18.53 2.93 15.32
N TRP A 72 -17.52 3.49 15.99
CA TRP A 72 -16.67 2.74 16.92
C TRP A 72 -17.47 2.24 18.13
N ALA A 73 -18.30 3.10 18.73
CA ALA A 73 -19.13 2.73 19.88
C ALA A 73 -20.13 1.61 19.55
N ALA A 74 -20.69 1.61 18.34
CA ALA A 74 -21.63 0.59 17.88
C ALA A 74 -20.97 -0.79 17.70
N ASP A 75 -19.75 -0.85 17.13
CA ASP A 75 -19.02 -2.12 16.96
C ASP A 75 -18.51 -2.66 18.30
N HIS A 76 -18.12 -1.78 19.24
CA HIS A 76 -17.69 -2.21 20.58
C HIS A 76 -18.81 -2.87 21.39
N LEU A 77 -20.02 -2.33 21.34
CA LEU A 77 -21.20 -2.87 22.03
C LEU A 77 -21.73 -4.19 21.42
N GLN A 78 -21.36 -4.53 20.19
CA GLN A 78 -21.73 -5.80 19.57
C GLN A 78 -20.74 -6.93 19.84
N ARG A 79 -19.51 -6.60 20.27
CA ARG A 79 -18.42 -7.57 20.46
C ARG A 79 -18.09 -7.86 21.93
N HIS A 80 -18.66 -7.11 22.86
CA HIS A 80 -18.52 -7.25 24.31
C HIS A 80 -19.89 -7.10 24.99
#